data_AF-A0A2W4R498-F1
#
_entry.id   AF-A0A2W4R498-F1
#
_cell.length_a   1.000
_cell.length_b   1.000
_cell.length_c   1.000
_cell.angle_alpha   90.00
_cell.angle_beta   90.00
_cell.angle_gamma   90.00
#
_symmetry.space_group_name_H-M   'P 1'
#
loop_
_entity.id
_entity.type
_entity.pdbx_description
1 polymer ?
#
loop_
_entity_poly.entity_id
_entity_poly.type
_entity_poly.pdbx_seq_one_letter_code
_entity_poly.pdbx_strand_id
1 'polypeptide(L)'
;MRVNVLGGFLGEKFWPAVFKRATTDPEPALAPFSMLGRALQQPGPRDAAQQWLGRSLARRTGYDDTHPCLADRLQALGIGPFVPPAVETNAAEAFLGSAARPLTRELDERWRSEVRSWWSERHRQACEWRARLAELERTAPEALELDALWERACLTEELGSSDAALELLTLLLEHDPFHAGAHFRRGRLLLEREDARGIEDLQAAAKLDASAEEAACALIAEYHRRHGRHDLAEPLERRCRELEERAALLRRERETVRAGDEFVEHDLELATVSGIAHRLGKLGGVRRALLVRKRLDDGGEPLYVLGILSHRPWWRLTSESREQELIERVSRECGMPGETLVVSLRLNPDLVEPLAAVPYSRIYPRG
;
A
#
# COMPACT_ATOMS: atom_id res chain seq x y z
N MET A 1 27.24 -6.02 -8.89
CA MET A 1 26.64 -7.24 -9.51
C MET A 1 25.90 -8.10 -8.50
N ARG A 2 26.57 -8.74 -7.54
CA ARG A 2 25.93 -9.69 -6.60
C ARG A 2 24.73 -9.12 -5.84
N VAL A 3 24.84 -7.91 -5.27
CA VAL A 3 23.73 -7.24 -4.56
C VAL A 3 22.49 -7.08 -5.43
N ASN A 4 22.66 -6.75 -6.72
CA ASN A 4 21.53 -6.52 -7.62
C ASN A 4 20.87 -7.85 -8.03
N VAL A 5 21.67 -8.89 -8.30
CA VAL A 5 21.15 -10.22 -8.64
C VAL A 5 20.46 -10.87 -7.44
N LEU A 6 21.07 -10.78 -6.25
CA LEU A 6 20.49 -11.31 -5.02
C LEU A 6 19.31 -10.47 -4.54
N GLY A 7 19.30 -9.16 -4.75
CA GLY A 7 18.16 -8.31 -4.42
C GLY A 7 16.88 -8.76 -5.12
N GLY A 8 16.97 -9.11 -6.41
CA GLY A 8 15.87 -9.72 -7.17
C GLY A 8 15.41 -11.05 -6.55
N PHE A 9 16.35 -11.96 -6.24
CA PHE A 9 16.01 -13.21 -5.55
C PHE A 9 15.31 -12.98 -4.20
N LEU A 10 15.81 -12.05 -3.38
CA LEU A 10 15.28 -11.80 -2.05
C LEU A 10 13.87 -11.21 -2.09
N GLY A 11 13.67 -10.21 -2.93
CA GLY A 11 12.38 -9.53 -3.08
C GLY A 11 11.33 -10.37 -3.79
N GLU A 12 11.70 -11.10 -4.85
CA GLU A 12 10.73 -11.80 -5.71
C GLU A 12 10.45 -13.24 -5.27
N LYS A 13 11.37 -13.88 -4.53
CA LYS A 13 11.27 -15.31 -4.18
C LYS A 13 11.37 -15.56 -2.69
N PHE A 14 12.45 -15.13 -2.05
CA PHE A 14 12.77 -15.53 -0.68
C PHE A 14 11.74 -15.00 0.35
N TRP A 15 11.59 -13.69 0.47
CA TRP A 15 10.67 -13.09 1.45
C TRP A 15 9.20 -13.41 1.16
N PRO A 16 8.72 -13.34 -0.10
CA PRO A 16 7.36 -13.78 -0.42
C PRO A 16 7.09 -15.23 0.00
N ALA A 17 8.04 -16.16 -0.22
CA ALA A 17 7.88 -17.55 0.21
C ALA A 17 7.85 -17.69 1.74
N VAL A 18 8.68 -16.93 2.46
CA VAL A 18 8.68 -16.89 3.94
C VAL A 18 7.33 -16.43 4.47
N PHE A 19 6.82 -15.29 3.99
CA PHE A 19 5.54 -14.75 4.45
C PHE A 19 4.34 -15.56 3.99
N LYS A 20 4.42 -16.22 2.81
CA LYS A 20 3.37 -17.13 2.35
C LYS A 20 3.16 -18.30 3.31
N ARG A 21 4.18 -18.73 4.08
CA ARG A 21 3.99 -19.78 5.10
C ARG A 21 3.03 -19.38 6.22
N ALA A 22 2.75 -18.10 6.43
CA ALA A 22 1.73 -17.68 7.39
C ALA A 22 0.32 -18.18 7.01
N THR A 23 0.08 -18.62 5.76
CA THR A 23 -1.21 -19.21 5.38
C THR A 23 -1.38 -20.65 5.85
N THR A 24 -0.29 -21.36 6.14
CA THR A 24 -0.28 -22.78 6.52
C THR A 24 0.20 -23.02 7.95
N ASP A 25 1.13 -22.19 8.44
CA ASP A 25 1.83 -22.43 9.68
C ASP A 25 1.30 -21.51 10.79
N PRO A 26 0.82 -22.06 11.92
CA PRO A 26 0.21 -21.26 12.99
C PRO A 26 1.21 -20.33 13.68
N GLU A 27 2.50 -20.64 13.60
CA GLU A 27 3.58 -19.86 14.21
C GLU A 27 4.75 -19.66 13.23
N PRO A 28 5.50 -18.55 13.36
CA PRO A 28 6.69 -18.27 12.55
C PRO A 28 7.87 -19.15 12.99
N ALA A 29 7.81 -20.46 12.75
CA ALA A 29 8.87 -21.41 13.12
C ALA A 29 10.14 -21.25 12.26
N LEU A 30 10.05 -20.51 11.16
CA LEU A 30 11.16 -20.22 10.25
C LEU A 30 12.30 -19.44 10.92
N ALA A 31 13.49 -19.54 10.31
CA ALA A 31 14.70 -18.82 10.68
C ALA A 31 15.26 -18.13 9.43
N PRO A 32 14.62 -17.05 8.93
CA PRO A 32 14.95 -16.48 7.63
C PRO A 32 16.41 -16.01 7.53
N PHE A 33 17.03 -15.49 8.59
CA PHE A 33 18.42 -15.04 8.54
C PHE A 33 19.39 -16.23 8.52
N SER A 34 19.10 -17.29 9.27
CA SER A 34 19.83 -18.55 9.18
C SER A 34 19.69 -19.21 7.79
N MET A 35 18.49 -19.18 7.21
CA MET A 35 18.22 -19.71 5.87
C MET A 35 18.92 -18.89 4.79
N LEU A 36 18.94 -17.56 4.94
CA LEU A 36 19.59 -16.65 4.01
C LEU A 36 21.09 -16.95 3.90
N GLY A 37 21.79 -17.10 5.03
CA GLY A 37 23.21 -17.44 5.03
C GLY A 37 23.53 -18.70 4.20
N ARG A 38 22.69 -19.72 4.31
CA ARG A 38 22.81 -20.96 3.51
C ARG A 38 22.41 -20.77 2.06
N ALA A 39 21.33 -20.03 1.79
CA ALA A 39 20.86 -19.77 0.43
C ALA A 39 21.92 -19.03 -0.41
N LEU A 40 22.71 -18.15 0.21
CA LEU A 40 23.78 -17.42 -0.47
C LEU A 40 25.00 -18.28 -0.84
N GLN A 41 25.22 -19.38 -0.13
CA GLN A 41 26.28 -20.35 -0.40
C GLN A 41 25.90 -21.35 -1.49
N GLN A 42 24.61 -21.45 -1.84
CA GLN A 42 24.15 -22.31 -2.92
C GLN A 42 24.15 -21.56 -4.26
N PRO A 43 24.64 -22.18 -5.35
CA PRO A 43 24.41 -21.63 -6.68
C PRO A 43 22.90 -21.68 -6.98
N GLY A 44 22.27 -20.51 -7.08
CA GLY A 44 20.87 -20.41 -7.50
C GLY A 44 20.66 -20.92 -8.95
N PRO A 45 19.41 -21.09 -9.40
CA PRO A 45 19.12 -21.47 -10.78
C PRO A 45 19.79 -20.49 -11.75
N ARG A 46 20.70 -21.00 -12.61
CA ARG A 46 21.52 -20.16 -13.50
C ARG A 46 20.67 -19.26 -14.39
N ASP A 47 19.54 -19.79 -14.88
CA ASP A 47 18.63 -19.07 -15.78
C ASP A 47 17.96 -17.88 -15.07
N ALA A 48 17.49 -18.07 -13.83
CA ALA A 48 16.91 -16.99 -13.03
C ALA A 48 17.96 -15.91 -12.68
N ALA A 49 19.18 -16.34 -12.35
CA ALA A 49 20.27 -15.42 -12.06
C ALA A 49 20.70 -14.59 -13.29
N GLN A 50 20.68 -15.19 -14.48
CA GLN A 50 20.91 -14.49 -15.75
C GLN A 50 19.78 -13.50 -16.05
N GLN A 51 18.52 -13.87 -15.81
CA GLN A 51 17.39 -12.94 -15.98
C GLN A 51 17.49 -11.73 -15.05
N TRP A 52 17.77 -11.93 -13.76
CA TRP A 52 17.94 -10.81 -12.82
C TRP A 52 19.14 -9.94 -13.18
N LEU A 53 20.23 -10.53 -13.66
CA LEU A 53 21.37 -9.79 -14.19
C LEU A 53 20.97 -8.96 -15.41
N GLY A 54 20.27 -9.56 -16.38
CA GLY A 54 19.77 -8.90 -17.58
C GLY A 54 18.87 -7.70 -17.23
N ARG A 55 17.87 -7.89 -16.35
CA ARG A 55 17.02 -6.78 -15.87
C ARG A 55 17.83 -5.69 -15.17
N SER A 56 18.83 -6.07 -14.37
CA SER A 56 19.69 -5.10 -13.67
C SER A 56 20.57 -4.29 -14.62
N LEU A 57 20.95 -4.86 -15.77
CA LEU A 57 21.74 -4.19 -16.81
C LEU A 57 20.87 -3.32 -17.72
N ALA A 58 19.60 -3.69 -17.93
CA ALA A 58 18.64 -2.91 -18.71
C ALA A 58 18.17 -1.63 -17.99
N ARG A 59 18.38 -1.53 -16.67
CA ARG A 59 18.08 -0.31 -15.91
C ARG A 59 18.99 0.83 -16.35
N ARG A 60 18.38 1.98 -16.63
CA ARG A 60 19.07 3.25 -16.89
C ARG A 60 19.16 4.04 -15.58
N THR A 61 20.24 4.80 -15.42
CA THR A 61 20.37 5.76 -14.32
C THR A 61 19.30 6.83 -14.46
N GLY A 62 18.41 6.93 -13.48
CA GLY A 62 17.38 7.97 -13.38
C GLY A 62 17.95 9.28 -12.86
N TYR A 63 17.19 10.37 -13.03
CA TYR A 63 17.60 11.70 -12.54
C TYR A 63 17.63 11.80 -11.01
N ASP A 64 16.85 10.97 -10.32
CA ASP A 64 16.78 10.92 -8.85
C ASP A 64 17.69 9.83 -8.24
N ASP A 65 18.43 9.10 -9.07
CA ASP A 65 19.32 8.05 -8.58
C ASP A 65 20.54 8.67 -7.90
N THR A 66 20.71 8.38 -6.61
CA THR A 66 21.91 8.78 -5.85
C THR A 66 23.19 8.11 -6.36
N HIS A 67 23.08 7.08 -7.20
CA HIS A 67 24.20 6.31 -7.72
C HIS A 67 23.93 5.81 -9.15
N PRO A 68 24.96 5.70 -10.01
CA PRO A 68 24.81 5.16 -11.36
C PRO A 68 24.33 3.70 -11.36
N CYS A 69 23.59 3.33 -12.40
CA CYS A 69 23.04 1.99 -12.58
C CYS A 69 24.15 0.93 -12.71
N LEU A 70 23.78 -0.35 -12.75
CA LEU A 70 24.78 -1.43 -12.82
C LEU A 70 25.60 -1.38 -14.12
N ALA A 71 24.95 -1.09 -15.25
CA ALA A 71 25.59 -1.04 -16.55
C ALA A 71 26.68 0.05 -16.58
N ASP A 72 26.34 1.27 -16.17
CA ASP A 72 27.26 2.40 -16.12
C ASP A 72 28.47 2.13 -15.21
N ARG A 73 28.22 1.51 -14.04
CA ARG A 73 29.30 1.13 -13.11
C ARG A 73 30.24 0.08 -13.71
N LEU A 74 29.70 -0.92 -14.40
CA LEU A 74 30.51 -1.97 -15.04
C LEU A 74 31.33 -1.42 -16.20
N GLN A 75 30.72 -0.54 -17.00
CA GLN A 75 31.41 0.16 -18.09
C GLN A 75 32.56 1.01 -17.56
N ALA A 76 32.34 1.80 -16.51
CA ALA A 76 33.37 2.63 -15.89
C ALA A 76 34.55 1.82 -15.34
N LEU A 77 34.30 0.59 -14.89
CA LEU A 77 35.33 -0.34 -14.39
C LEU A 77 35.98 -1.19 -15.50
N GLY A 78 35.47 -1.16 -16.74
CA GLY A 78 35.93 -2.02 -17.83
C GLY A 78 35.65 -3.50 -17.60
N ILE A 79 34.65 -3.84 -16.78
CA ILE A 79 34.32 -5.23 -16.41
C ILE A 79 33.07 -5.67 -17.18
N GLY A 80 33.16 -6.78 -17.91
CA GLY A 80 32.01 -7.39 -18.56
C GLY A 80 31.01 -7.98 -17.54
N PRO A 81 29.70 -7.98 -17.84
CA PRO A 81 28.71 -8.55 -16.93
C PRO A 81 28.85 -10.07 -16.81
N PHE A 82 28.77 -10.59 -15.59
CA PHE A 82 28.72 -12.03 -15.33
C PHE A 82 27.83 -12.34 -14.13
N VAL A 83 27.29 -13.56 -14.09
CA VAL A 83 26.59 -14.07 -12.91
C VAL A 83 27.62 -14.41 -11.85
N PRO A 84 27.61 -13.76 -10.67
CA PRO A 84 28.59 -14.04 -9.64
C PRO A 84 28.51 -15.50 -9.17
N PRO A 85 29.64 -16.20 -8.97
CA PRO A 85 29.63 -17.58 -8.48
C PRO A 85 29.04 -17.66 -7.06
N ALA A 86 28.72 -18.85 -6.57
CA ALA A 86 28.37 -19.02 -5.16
C ALA A 86 29.51 -18.51 -4.25
N VAL A 87 29.18 -17.95 -3.08
CA VAL A 87 30.20 -17.56 -2.10
C VAL A 87 30.59 -18.77 -1.27
N GLU A 88 31.89 -19.07 -1.22
CA GLU A 88 32.43 -20.09 -0.32
C GLU A 88 32.43 -19.62 1.15
N THR A 89 32.74 -18.34 1.36
CA THR A 89 32.67 -17.68 2.67
C THR A 89 31.90 -16.38 2.52
N ASN A 90 30.84 -16.22 3.31
CA ASN A 90 30.05 -14.98 3.28
C ASN A 90 30.70 -13.89 4.17
N ALA A 91 30.26 -12.64 4.00
CA ALA A 91 30.82 -11.51 4.74
C ALA A 91 30.65 -11.65 6.26
N ALA A 92 29.56 -12.24 6.73
CA ALA A 92 29.35 -12.46 8.16
C ALA A 92 30.37 -13.46 8.71
N GLU A 93 30.64 -14.56 7.99
CA GLU A 93 31.67 -15.53 8.36
C GLU A 93 33.08 -14.92 8.32
N ALA A 94 33.40 -14.14 7.27
CA ALA A 94 34.72 -13.55 7.08
C ALA A 94 35.05 -12.46 8.11
N PHE A 95 34.08 -11.60 8.44
CA PHE A 95 34.33 -10.44 9.31
C PHE A 95 33.90 -10.64 10.76
N LEU A 96 32.86 -11.44 11.02
CA LEU A 96 32.32 -11.64 12.38
C LEU A 96 32.82 -12.96 13.00
N GLY A 97 33.36 -13.89 12.20
CA GLY A 97 33.92 -15.15 12.68
C GLY A 97 32.96 -15.91 13.60
N SER A 98 33.41 -16.18 14.83
CA SER A 98 32.61 -16.90 15.84
C SER A 98 31.34 -16.15 16.28
N ALA A 99 31.27 -14.83 16.13
CA ALA A 99 30.09 -14.03 16.46
C ALA A 99 28.97 -14.14 15.42
N ALA A 100 29.26 -14.61 14.20
CA ALA A 100 28.28 -14.69 13.13
C ALA A 100 27.06 -15.56 13.49
N ARG A 101 27.29 -16.74 14.10
CA ARG A 101 26.22 -17.68 14.46
C ARG A 101 25.31 -17.16 15.58
N PRO A 102 25.84 -16.67 16.73
CA PRO A 102 25.02 -16.05 17.77
C PRO A 102 24.18 -14.88 17.25
N LEU A 103 24.79 -13.96 16.48
CA LEU A 103 24.09 -12.79 15.95
C LEU A 103 22.98 -13.18 14.96
N THR A 104 23.24 -14.16 14.09
CA THR A 104 22.20 -14.65 13.16
C THR A 104 21.01 -15.23 13.90
N ARG A 105 21.27 -15.98 14.99
CA ARG A 105 20.21 -16.53 15.84
C ARG A 105 19.41 -15.44 16.54
N GLU A 106 20.08 -14.42 17.06
CA GLU A 106 19.43 -13.25 17.67
C GLU A 106 18.52 -12.52 16.67
N LEU A 107 18.99 -12.33 15.43
CA LEU A 107 18.17 -11.75 14.35
C LEU A 107 16.93 -12.59 14.05
N ASP A 108 17.07 -13.92 14.00
CA ASP A 108 15.92 -14.82 13.80
C ASP A 108 14.93 -14.77 14.98
N GLU A 109 15.42 -14.74 16.23
CA GLU A 109 14.57 -14.64 17.42
C GLU A 109 13.82 -13.30 17.47
N ARG A 110 14.51 -12.20 17.19
CA ARG A 110 13.92 -10.86 17.09
C ARG A 110 12.87 -10.79 15.98
N TRP A 111 13.19 -11.30 14.80
CA TRP A 111 12.24 -11.33 13.70
C TRP A 111 10.97 -12.11 14.06
N ARG A 112 11.09 -13.29 14.70
CA ARG A 112 9.93 -14.04 15.16
C ARG A 112 9.06 -13.25 16.14
N SER A 113 9.68 -12.49 17.04
CA SER A 113 8.90 -11.64 17.96
C SER A 113 8.18 -10.50 17.25
N GLU A 114 8.82 -9.86 16.27
CA GLU A 114 8.28 -8.72 15.55
C GLU A 114 7.12 -9.14 14.63
N VAL A 115 7.23 -10.29 13.97
CA VAL A 115 6.18 -10.76 13.04
C VAL A 115 5.04 -11.51 13.71
N ARG A 116 5.16 -11.91 14.99
CA ARG A 116 4.21 -12.83 15.65
C ARG A 116 2.75 -12.39 15.51
N SER A 117 2.44 -11.14 15.84
CA SER A 117 1.06 -10.64 15.81
C SER A 117 0.49 -10.65 14.39
N TRP A 118 1.25 -10.15 13.42
CA TRP A 118 0.87 -10.17 12.01
C TRP A 118 0.70 -11.60 11.49
N TRP A 119 1.59 -12.51 11.90
CA TRP A 119 1.58 -13.91 11.47
C TRP A 119 0.34 -14.64 11.97
N SER A 120 0.01 -14.50 13.26
CA SER A 120 -1.18 -15.11 13.85
C SER A 120 -2.47 -14.56 13.22
N GLU A 121 -2.52 -13.25 12.93
CA GLU A 121 -3.63 -12.62 12.21
C GLU A 121 -3.79 -13.22 10.81
N ARG A 122 -2.70 -13.26 10.05
CA ARG A 122 -2.68 -13.77 8.68
C ARG A 122 -3.07 -15.26 8.62
N HIS A 123 -2.62 -16.07 9.58
CA HIS A 123 -3.00 -17.47 9.68
C HIS A 123 -4.48 -17.63 10.03
N ARG A 124 -5.00 -16.85 10.98
CA ARG A 124 -6.43 -16.91 11.34
C ARG A 124 -7.31 -16.60 10.13
N GLN A 125 -6.98 -15.52 9.42
CA GLN A 125 -7.65 -15.16 8.17
C GLN A 125 -7.54 -16.27 7.10
N ALA A 126 -6.37 -16.89 6.95
CA ALA A 126 -6.21 -18.02 6.02
C ALA A 126 -7.06 -19.24 6.41
N CYS A 127 -7.27 -19.50 7.71
CA CYS A 127 -8.19 -20.54 8.16
C CYS A 127 -9.65 -20.21 7.81
N GLU A 128 -10.07 -18.96 8.03
CA GLU A 128 -11.41 -18.49 7.66
C GLU A 128 -11.65 -18.63 6.16
N TRP A 129 -10.69 -18.19 5.34
CA TRP A 129 -10.72 -18.34 3.89
C TRP A 129 -10.77 -19.80 3.43
N ARG A 130 -9.98 -20.69 4.05
CA ARG A 130 -10.04 -22.13 3.74
C ARG A 130 -11.39 -22.74 4.08
N ALA A 131 -11.97 -22.38 5.22
CA ALA A 131 -13.29 -22.85 5.62
C ALA A 131 -14.37 -22.36 4.64
N ARG A 132 -14.31 -21.08 4.25
CA ARG A 132 -15.23 -20.49 3.28
C ARG A 132 -15.08 -21.09 1.89
N LEU A 133 -13.86 -21.29 1.41
CA LEU A 133 -13.60 -21.95 0.13
C LEU A 133 -14.16 -23.39 0.13
N ALA A 134 -13.93 -24.15 1.20
CA ALA A 134 -14.45 -25.51 1.33
C ALA A 134 -15.99 -25.56 1.37
N GLU A 135 -16.66 -24.50 1.83
CA GLU A 135 -18.12 -24.37 1.72
C GLU A 135 -18.57 -24.14 0.27
N LEU A 136 -17.93 -23.20 -0.43
CA LEU A 136 -18.22 -22.86 -1.83
C LEU A 136 -17.93 -24.03 -2.79
N GLU A 137 -16.94 -24.86 -2.47
CA GLU A 137 -16.56 -26.05 -3.25
C GLU A 137 -17.57 -27.21 -3.14
N ARG A 138 -18.54 -27.15 -2.22
CA ARG A 138 -19.63 -28.16 -2.15
C ARG A 138 -20.60 -28.07 -3.32
N THR A 139 -20.64 -26.93 -3.99
CA THR A 139 -21.49 -26.67 -5.14
C THR A 139 -20.63 -26.59 -6.40
N ALA A 140 -21.13 -27.14 -7.50
CA ALA A 140 -20.47 -27.03 -8.79
C ALA A 140 -20.36 -25.54 -9.19
N PRO A 141 -19.23 -25.08 -9.79
CA PRO A 141 -19.05 -23.69 -10.19
C PRO A 141 -20.21 -23.12 -11.00
N GLU A 142 -20.78 -23.90 -11.91
CA GLU A 142 -21.88 -23.52 -12.82
C GLU A 142 -23.24 -23.36 -12.11
N ALA A 143 -23.35 -23.87 -10.88
CA ALA A 143 -24.55 -23.77 -10.05
C ALA A 143 -24.40 -22.72 -8.94
N LEU A 144 -23.27 -22.02 -8.87
CA LEU A 144 -23.09 -20.90 -7.94
C LEU A 144 -23.68 -19.61 -8.50
N GLU A 145 -24.26 -18.80 -7.62
CA GLU A 145 -24.55 -17.40 -7.92
C GLU A 145 -23.25 -16.64 -8.25
N LEU A 146 -23.33 -15.61 -9.09
CA LEU A 146 -22.14 -14.92 -9.63
C LEU A 146 -21.23 -14.34 -8.54
N ASP A 147 -21.80 -13.75 -7.49
CA ASP A 147 -21.04 -13.22 -6.35
C ASP A 147 -20.27 -14.34 -5.60
N ALA A 148 -20.90 -15.51 -5.46
CA ALA A 148 -20.29 -16.66 -4.81
C ALA A 148 -19.21 -17.32 -5.70
N LEU A 149 -19.40 -17.32 -7.02
CA LEU A 149 -18.41 -17.76 -7.99
C LEU A 149 -17.19 -16.82 -7.99
N TRP A 150 -17.42 -15.51 -7.95
CA TRP A 150 -16.38 -14.49 -7.79
C TRP A 150 -15.60 -14.66 -6.48
N GLU A 151 -16.29 -14.85 -5.36
CA GLU A 151 -15.68 -15.11 -4.05
C GLU A 151 -14.82 -16.38 -4.11
N ARG A 152 -15.34 -17.46 -4.69
CA ARG A 152 -14.61 -18.72 -4.86
C ARG A 152 -13.33 -18.50 -5.67
N ALA A 153 -13.42 -17.82 -6.82
CA ALA A 153 -12.26 -17.52 -7.65
C ALA A 153 -11.17 -16.73 -6.89
N CYS A 154 -11.58 -15.70 -6.13
CA CYS A 154 -10.66 -14.92 -5.31
C CYS A 154 -9.97 -15.75 -4.23
N LEU A 155 -10.73 -16.58 -3.50
CA LEU A 155 -10.18 -17.42 -2.43
C LEU A 155 -9.28 -18.53 -2.98
N THR A 156 -9.64 -19.13 -4.12
CA THR A 156 -8.83 -20.13 -4.82
C THR A 156 -7.48 -19.54 -5.25
N GLU A 157 -7.48 -18.32 -5.76
CA GLU A 157 -6.25 -17.60 -6.12
C GLU A 157 -5.39 -17.29 -4.88
N GLU A 158 -6.00 -16.70 -3.84
CA GLU A 158 -5.32 -16.26 -2.62
C GLU A 158 -4.69 -17.43 -1.84
N LEU A 159 -5.32 -18.61 -1.89
CA LEU A 159 -4.80 -19.85 -1.30
C LEU A 159 -3.77 -20.56 -2.19
N GLY A 160 -3.50 -20.03 -3.39
CA GLY A 160 -2.32 -20.35 -4.18
C GLY A 160 -2.57 -21.16 -5.45
N SER A 161 -3.82 -21.36 -5.86
CA SER A 161 -4.18 -22.13 -7.05
C SER A 161 -4.57 -21.21 -8.22
N SER A 162 -3.59 -20.53 -8.79
CA SER A 162 -3.82 -19.57 -9.88
C SER A 162 -4.43 -20.19 -11.15
N ASP A 163 -4.14 -21.45 -11.48
CA ASP A 163 -4.73 -22.12 -12.65
C ASP A 163 -6.22 -22.42 -12.44
N ALA A 164 -6.59 -22.95 -11.27
CA ALA A 164 -8.00 -23.16 -10.92
C ALA A 164 -8.77 -21.83 -10.82
N ALA A 165 -8.12 -20.75 -10.34
CA ALA A 165 -8.72 -19.42 -10.34
C ALA A 165 -8.97 -18.91 -11.77
N LEU A 166 -8.06 -19.14 -12.72
CA LEU A 166 -8.26 -18.76 -14.12
C LEU A 166 -9.49 -19.43 -14.74
N GLU A 167 -9.71 -20.72 -14.45
CA GLU A 167 -10.91 -21.44 -14.92
C GLU A 167 -12.19 -20.81 -14.36
N LEU A 168 -12.24 -20.54 -13.06
CA LEU A 168 -13.39 -19.91 -12.39
C LEU A 168 -13.65 -18.49 -12.89
N LEU A 169 -12.61 -17.69 -13.09
CA LEU A 169 -12.71 -16.33 -13.65
C LEU A 169 -13.18 -16.35 -15.11
N THR A 170 -12.79 -17.36 -15.87
CA THR A 170 -13.25 -17.54 -17.25
C THR A 170 -14.74 -17.86 -17.27
N LEU A 171 -15.18 -18.82 -16.47
CA LEU A 171 -16.61 -19.14 -16.31
C LEU A 171 -17.42 -17.92 -15.86
N LEU A 172 -16.91 -17.15 -14.89
CA LEU A 172 -17.58 -15.93 -14.42
C LEU A 172 -17.79 -14.92 -15.54
N LEU A 173 -16.78 -14.70 -16.38
CA LEU A 173 -16.86 -13.75 -17.51
C LEU A 173 -17.71 -14.25 -18.68
N GLU A 174 -17.96 -15.56 -18.78
CA GLU A 174 -18.95 -16.11 -19.72
C GLU A 174 -20.39 -15.74 -19.31
N HIS A 175 -20.65 -15.63 -18.01
CA HIS A 175 -21.97 -15.27 -17.46
C HIS A 175 -22.14 -13.77 -17.19
N ASP A 176 -21.08 -13.07 -16.80
CA ASP A 176 -21.05 -11.61 -16.60
C ASP A 176 -19.84 -10.99 -17.33
N PRO A 177 -20.01 -10.63 -18.62
CA PRO A 177 -18.96 -9.99 -19.41
C PRO A 177 -18.58 -8.57 -18.95
N PHE A 178 -19.27 -7.99 -17.96
CA PHE A 178 -19.01 -6.63 -17.47
C PHE A 178 -18.39 -6.63 -16.06
N HIS A 179 -17.97 -7.80 -15.55
CA HIS A 179 -17.36 -7.92 -14.24
C HIS A 179 -15.93 -7.38 -14.21
N ALA A 180 -15.75 -6.10 -13.86
CA ALA A 180 -14.45 -5.40 -13.84
C ALA A 180 -13.35 -6.16 -13.08
N GLY A 181 -13.67 -6.64 -11.86
CA GLY A 181 -12.71 -7.38 -11.03
C GLY A 181 -12.23 -8.70 -11.64
N ALA A 182 -13.08 -9.38 -12.43
CA ALA A 182 -12.77 -10.66 -13.02
C ALA A 182 -11.86 -10.48 -14.23
N HIS A 183 -12.14 -9.47 -15.06
CA HIS A 183 -11.22 -9.00 -16.09
C HIS A 183 -9.86 -8.64 -15.50
N PHE A 184 -9.82 -7.85 -14.42
CA PHE A 184 -8.54 -7.43 -13.82
C PHE A 184 -7.70 -8.63 -13.36
N ARG A 185 -8.30 -9.54 -12.57
CA ARG A 185 -7.60 -10.72 -12.04
C ARG A 185 -7.18 -11.68 -13.14
N ARG A 186 -8.07 -12.00 -14.08
CA ARG A 186 -7.75 -12.89 -15.21
C ARG A 186 -6.64 -12.29 -16.07
N GLY A 187 -6.73 -11.00 -16.38
CA GLY A 187 -5.73 -10.28 -17.14
C GLY A 187 -4.34 -10.33 -16.50
N ARG A 188 -4.25 -10.05 -15.19
CA ARG A 188 -2.99 -10.18 -14.43
C ARG A 188 -2.42 -11.60 -14.49
N LEU A 189 -3.24 -12.61 -14.21
CA LEU A 189 -2.82 -14.02 -14.20
C LEU A 189 -2.37 -14.52 -15.58
N LEU A 190 -2.97 -14.01 -16.67
CA LEU A 190 -2.56 -14.29 -18.04
C LEU A 190 -1.20 -13.64 -18.35
N LEU A 191 -0.99 -12.37 -18.01
CA LEU A 191 0.30 -11.70 -18.22
C LEU A 191 1.44 -12.32 -17.39
N GLU A 192 1.14 -12.86 -16.20
CA GLU A 192 2.10 -13.63 -15.40
C GLU A 192 2.52 -14.94 -16.09
N ARG A 193 1.66 -15.51 -16.94
CA ARG A 193 1.91 -16.69 -17.79
C ARG A 193 2.43 -16.34 -19.19
N GLU A 194 2.87 -15.09 -19.38
CA GLU A 194 3.34 -14.56 -20.66
C GLU A 194 2.29 -14.56 -21.78
N ASP A 195 1.01 -14.65 -21.43
CA ASP A 195 -0.11 -14.65 -22.37
C ASP A 195 -0.64 -13.23 -22.62
N ALA A 196 -0.42 -12.73 -23.84
CA ALA A 196 -0.79 -11.37 -24.25
C ALA A 196 -2.30 -11.09 -24.20
N ARG A 197 -3.17 -12.11 -24.15
CA ARG A 197 -4.62 -11.92 -24.00
C ARG A 197 -4.97 -11.15 -22.72
N GLY A 198 -4.10 -11.22 -21.71
CA GLY A 198 -4.29 -10.46 -20.47
C GLY A 198 -4.30 -8.94 -20.65
N ILE A 199 -3.75 -8.41 -21.75
CA ILE A 199 -3.78 -6.98 -22.07
C ILE A 199 -5.23 -6.52 -22.31
N GLU A 200 -5.99 -7.27 -23.10
CA GLU A 200 -7.38 -6.93 -23.43
C GLU A 200 -8.26 -6.94 -22.18
N ASP A 201 -8.03 -7.91 -21.30
CA ASP A 201 -8.70 -8.01 -20.01
C ASP A 201 -8.40 -6.82 -19.09
N LEU A 202 -7.13 -6.43 -18.93
CA LEU A 202 -6.77 -5.29 -18.10
C LEU A 202 -7.32 -3.97 -18.68
N GLN A 203 -7.36 -3.83 -20.00
CA GLN A 203 -8.00 -2.68 -20.64
C GLN A 203 -9.52 -2.67 -20.45
N ALA A 204 -10.17 -3.84 -20.45
CA ALA A 204 -11.59 -3.95 -20.14
C ALA A 204 -11.87 -3.56 -18.69
N ALA A 205 -11.07 -4.06 -17.74
CA ALA A 205 -11.17 -3.70 -16.33
C ALA A 205 -11.06 -2.19 -16.11
N ALA A 206 -10.05 -1.54 -16.70
CA ALA A 206 -9.86 -0.09 -16.60
C ALA A 206 -11.02 0.74 -17.19
N LYS A 207 -11.71 0.22 -18.22
CA LYS A 207 -12.89 0.88 -18.81
C LYS A 207 -14.13 0.73 -17.93
N LEU A 208 -14.27 -0.41 -17.25
CA LEU A 208 -15.41 -0.72 -16.40
C LEU A 208 -15.28 -0.10 -15.01
N ASP A 209 -14.06 0.03 -14.50
CA ASP A 209 -13.74 0.60 -13.21
C ASP A 209 -12.48 1.49 -13.31
N ALA A 210 -12.70 2.80 -13.15
CA ALA A 210 -11.62 3.79 -13.21
C ALA A 210 -10.57 3.59 -12.11
N SER A 211 -10.92 2.97 -10.98
CA SER A 211 -9.97 2.67 -9.90
C SER A 211 -8.94 1.59 -10.32
N ALA A 212 -9.25 0.79 -11.34
CA ALA A 212 -8.34 -0.22 -11.88
C ALA A 212 -7.36 0.34 -12.92
N GLU A 213 -7.56 1.56 -13.44
CA GLU A 213 -6.82 2.10 -14.59
C GLU A 213 -5.31 2.20 -14.32
N GLU A 214 -4.92 2.73 -13.16
CA GLU A 214 -3.51 2.89 -12.79
C GLU A 214 -2.79 1.52 -12.75
N ALA A 215 -3.37 0.56 -12.02
CA ALA A 215 -2.80 -0.76 -11.86
C ALA A 215 -2.78 -1.56 -13.18
N ALA A 216 -3.82 -1.42 -14.01
CA ALA A 216 -3.87 -2.02 -15.34
C ALA A 216 -2.77 -1.49 -16.24
N CYS A 217 -2.59 -0.15 -16.31
CA CYS A 217 -1.54 0.48 -17.09
C CYS A 217 -0.15 0.01 -16.64
N ALA A 218 0.09 -0.09 -15.33
CA ALA A 218 1.36 -0.53 -14.77
C ALA A 218 1.69 -1.98 -15.17
N LEU A 219 0.71 -2.89 -15.07
CA LEU A 219 0.89 -4.30 -15.43
C LEU A 219 1.13 -4.50 -16.94
N ILE A 220 0.40 -3.77 -17.80
CA ILE A 220 0.57 -3.83 -19.26
C ILE A 220 1.93 -3.23 -19.66
N ALA A 221 2.32 -2.09 -19.07
CA ALA A 221 3.63 -1.49 -19.29
C ALA A 221 4.74 -2.46 -18.92
N GLU A 222 4.66 -3.10 -17.74
CA GLU A 222 5.64 -4.08 -17.30
C GLU A 222 5.77 -5.26 -18.28
N TYR A 223 4.65 -5.77 -18.78
CA TYR A 223 4.66 -6.80 -19.80
C TYR A 223 5.39 -6.33 -21.06
N HIS A 224 5.05 -5.17 -21.62
CA HIS A 224 5.73 -4.65 -22.80
C HIS A 224 7.23 -4.42 -22.60
N ARG A 225 7.64 -3.90 -21.43
CA ARG A 225 9.06 -3.74 -21.10
C ARG A 225 9.81 -5.07 -21.07
N ARG A 226 9.24 -6.10 -20.43
CA ARG A 226 9.84 -7.45 -20.39
C ARG A 226 10.05 -8.04 -21.78
N HIS A 227 9.21 -7.67 -22.74
CA HIS A 227 9.29 -8.06 -24.15
C HIS A 227 10.07 -7.08 -25.05
N GLY A 228 10.73 -6.07 -24.48
CA GLY A 228 11.53 -5.09 -25.23
C GLY A 228 10.72 -4.08 -26.08
N ARG A 229 9.40 -4.02 -25.89
CA ARG A 229 8.47 -3.15 -26.62
C ARG A 229 8.31 -1.80 -25.90
N HIS A 230 9.41 -1.06 -25.80
CA HIS A 230 9.47 0.20 -25.05
C HIS A 230 8.54 1.28 -25.61
N ASP A 231 8.31 1.28 -26.91
CA ASP A 231 7.37 2.14 -27.63
C ASP A 231 5.93 1.98 -27.15
N LEU A 232 5.53 0.75 -26.79
CA LEU A 232 4.20 0.46 -26.25
C LEU A 232 4.12 0.71 -24.75
N ALA A 233 5.23 0.57 -24.01
CA ALA A 233 5.26 0.79 -22.57
C ALA A 233 5.24 2.29 -22.19
N GLU A 234 5.98 3.13 -22.91
CA GLU A 234 6.13 4.55 -22.59
C GLU A 234 4.80 5.33 -22.41
N PRO A 235 3.80 5.22 -23.31
CA PRO A 235 2.54 5.93 -23.13
C PRO A 235 1.76 5.44 -21.90
N LEU A 236 1.83 4.15 -21.58
CA LEU A 236 1.18 3.58 -20.39
C LEU A 236 1.85 4.05 -19.10
N GLU A 237 3.19 4.10 -19.08
CA GLU A 237 3.94 4.63 -17.94
C GLU A 237 3.66 6.12 -17.71
N ARG A 238 3.53 6.90 -18.79
CA ARG A 238 3.11 8.31 -18.69
C ARG A 238 1.73 8.42 -18.08
N ARG A 239 0.79 7.57 -18.53
CA ARG A 239 -0.57 7.53 -17.98
C ARG A 239 -0.58 7.17 -16.49
N CYS A 240 0.20 6.17 -16.06
CA CYS A 240 0.36 5.85 -14.63
C CYS A 240 0.84 7.07 -13.84
N ARG A 241 1.90 7.75 -14.30
CA ARG A 241 2.42 8.95 -13.62
C ARG A 241 1.36 10.04 -13.49
N GLU A 242 0.61 10.31 -14.55
CA GLU A 242 -0.48 11.31 -14.52
C GLU A 242 -1.57 10.94 -13.51
N LEU A 243 -1.94 9.66 -13.42
CA LEU A 243 -2.93 9.16 -12.45
C LEU A 243 -2.40 9.24 -11.01
N GLU A 244 -1.16 8.83 -10.78
CA GLU A 244 -0.48 8.91 -9.47
C GLU A 244 -0.35 10.37 -9.00
N GLU A 245 0.08 11.28 -9.89
CA GLU A 245 0.19 12.72 -9.60
C GLU A 245 -1.17 13.31 -9.25
N ARG A 246 -2.21 12.98 -10.02
CA ARG A 246 -3.58 13.42 -9.73
C ARG A 246 -4.07 12.87 -8.39
N ALA A 247 -3.86 11.59 -8.11
CA ALA A 247 -4.23 10.98 -6.85
C ALA A 247 -3.46 11.60 -5.67
N ALA A 248 -2.18 11.93 -5.85
CA ALA A 248 -1.36 12.62 -4.85
C ALA A 248 -1.84 14.05 -4.60
N LEU A 249 -2.26 14.78 -5.64
CA LEU A 249 -2.85 16.11 -5.49
C LEU A 249 -4.16 16.06 -4.70
N LEU A 250 -5.07 15.16 -5.05
CA LEU A 250 -6.33 14.96 -4.33
C LEU A 250 -6.08 14.55 -2.88
N ARG A 251 -5.17 13.61 -2.64
CA ARG A 251 -4.77 13.20 -1.28
C ARG A 251 -4.22 14.39 -0.49
N ARG A 252 -3.32 15.17 -1.08
CA ARG A 252 -2.73 16.35 -0.42
C ARG A 252 -3.79 17.41 -0.12
N GLU A 253 -4.75 17.62 -1.00
CA GLU A 253 -5.88 18.51 -0.76
C GLU A 253 -6.70 18.07 0.45
N ARG A 254 -6.90 16.75 0.61
CA ARG A 254 -7.63 16.16 1.73
C ARG A 254 -6.84 16.06 3.03
N GLU A 255 -5.51 16.02 2.97
CA GLU A 255 -4.63 15.97 4.16
C GLU A 255 -4.23 17.36 4.68
N THR A 256 -4.47 18.43 3.91
CA THR A 256 -4.02 19.77 4.26
C THR A 256 -5.15 20.81 4.26
N VAL A 257 -5.09 21.71 5.24
CA VAL A 257 -5.96 22.89 5.34
C VAL A 257 -5.10 24.13 5.12
N ARG A 258 -5.53 25.02 4.23
CA ARG A 258 -4.89 26.31 3.95
C ARG A 258 -5.91 27.44 4.11
N ALA A 259 -5.43 28.64 4.44
CA ALA A 259 -6.30 29.81 4.58
C ALA A 259 -7.01 30.22 3.27
N GLY A 260 -6.43 29.86 2.12
CA GLY A 260 -7.03 30.08 0.80
C GLY A 260 -8.00 28.99 0.34
N ASP A 261 -8.24 27.94 1.15
CA ASP A 261 -9.24 26.93 0.82
C ASP A 261 -10.65 27.53 0.92
N GLU A 262 -11.59 27.03 0.12
CA GLU A 262 -12.99 27.43 0.20
C GLU A 262 -13.70 26.62 1.30
N PHE A 263 -14.25 27.32 2.30
CA PHE A 263 -14.99 26.71 3.39
C PHE A 263 -16.48 27.04 3.30
N VAL A 264 -17.31 26.04 3.54
CA VAL A 264 -18.77 26.12 3.52
C VAL A 264 -19.36 25.58 4.82
N GLU A 265 -20.65 25.80 5.02
CA GLU A 265 -21.39 25.29 6.19
C GLU A 265 -21.21 23.77 6.32
N HIS A 266 -21.16 23.31 7.58
CA HIS A 266 -20.91 21.91 7.88
C HIS A 266 -22.15 21.01 7.61
N ASP A 267 -23.36 21.57 7.48
CA ASP A 267 -24.60 20.84 7.18
C ASP A 267 -24.87 19.61 8.08
N LEU A 268 -24.42 19.66 9.33
CA LEU A 268 -24.56 18.56 10.28
C LEU A 268 -25.80 18.78 11.14
N GLU A 269 -26.47 17.68 11.49
CA GLU A 269 -27.57 17.71 12.43
C GLU A 269 -27.15 18.31 13.78
N LEU A 270 -28.08 19.05 14.39
CA LEU A 270 -27.85 19.71 15.67
C LEU A 270 -27.45 18.70 16.78
N ALA A 271 -27.95 17.47 16.72
CA ALA A 271 -27.59 16.41 17.66
C ALA A 271 -26.08 16.06 17.57
N THR A 272 -25.55 15.88 16.36
CA THR A 272 -24.12 15.61 16.11
C THR A 272 -23.25 16.75 16.62
N VAL A 273 -23.58 18.00 16.27
CA VAL A 273 -22.85 19.19 16.73
C VAL A 273 -22.89 19.30 18.26
N SER A 274 -24.05 19.02 18.88
CA SER A 274 -24.19 19.00 20.35
C SER A 274 -23.29 17.96 20.99
N GLY A 275 -23.22 16.76 20.41
CA GLY A 275 -22.37 15.67 20.89
C GLY A 275 -20.89 16.04 20.87
N ILE A 276 -20.43 16.66 19.78
CA ILE A 276 -19.03 17.12 19.65
C ILE A 276 -18.75 18.22 20.68
N ALA A 277 -19.59 19.26 20.76
CA ALA A 277 -19.40 20.38 21.69
C ALA A 277 -19.38 19.93 23.17
N HIS A 278 -20.24 18.97 23.53
CA HIS A 278 -20.27 18.38 24.88
C HIS A 278 -18.98 17.62 25.21
N ARG A 279 -18.48 16.80 24.26
CA ARG A 279 -17.23 16.06 24.43
C ARG A 279 -16.02 17.00 24.52
N LEU A 280 -15.98 18.07 23.72
CA LEU A 280 -14.95 19.13 23.83
C LEU A 280 -14.95 19.78 25.21
N GLY A 281 -16.15 20.08 25.76
CA GLY A 281 -16.28 20.62 27.12
C GLY A 281 -15.79 19.67 28.21
N LYS A 282 -16.10 18.38 28.11
CA LYS A 282 -15.61 17.34 29.04
C LYS A 282 -14.10 17.11 28.97
N LEU A 283 -13.54 17.12 27.76
CA LEU A 283 -12.11 16.92 27.51
C LEU A 283 -11.26 18.02 28.17
N GLY A 284 -11.79 19.25 28.16
CA GLY A 284 -11.12 20.45 28.66
C GLY A 284 -9.99 20.92 27.75
N GLY A 285 -9.44 22.10 28.02
CA GLY A 285 -8.28 22.63 27.27
C GLY A 285 -8.61 23.29 25.92
N VAL A 286 -9.86 23.19 25.43
CA VAL A 286 -10.35 23.91 24.23
C VAL A 286 -11.14 25.14 24.68
N ARG A 287 -10.72 26.33 24.24
CA ARG A 287 -11.39 27.63 24.48
C ARG A 287 -12.47 27.92 23.47
N ARG A 288 -12.23 27.58 22.21
CA ARG A 288 -13.15 27.81 21.09
C ARG A 288 -12.95 26.72 20.05
N ALA A 289 -14.03 26.30 19.40
CA ALA A 289 -13.96 25.40 18.26
C ALA A 289 -14.84 25.91 17.11
N LEU A 290 -14.29 25.87 15.91
CA LEU A 290 -14.94 26.22 14.64
C LEU A 290 -14.98 24.96 13.77
N LEU A 291 -16.16 24.55 13.33
CA LEU A 291 -16.38 23.40 12.47
C LEU A 291 -16.97 23.87 11.14
N VAL A 292 -16.31 23.51 10.05
CA VAL A 292 -16.76 23.80 8.69
C VAL A 292 -16.59 22.57 7.81
N ARG A 293 -17.09 22.63 6.58
CA ARG A 293 -16.73 21.69 5.50
C ARG A 293 -15.80 22.41 4.52
N LYS A 294 -14.71 21.77 4.12
CA LYS A 294 -13.86 22.21 3.01
C LYS A 294 -14.53 21.79 1.70
N ARG A 295 -14.66 22.71 0.75
CA ARG A 295 -15.16 22.40 -0.59
C ARG A 295 -14.07 21.67 -1.37
N LEU A 296 -14.45 20.55 -1.98
CA LEU A 296 -13.58 19.73 -2.82
C LEU A 296 -14.20 19.62 -4.22
N ASP A 297 -13.35 19.61 -5.24
CA ASP A 297 -13.77 19.51 -6.64
C ASP A 297 -14.03 18.05 -7.08
N ASP A 298 -13.70 17.07 -6.23
CA ASP A 298 -13.75 15.64 -6.55
C ASP A 298 -15.15 15.01 -6.40
N GLY A 299 -16.13 15.75 -5.85
CA GLY A 299 -17.48 15.26 -5.60
C GLY A 299 -17.54 14.09 -4.60
N GLY A 300 -16.45 13.83 -3.87
CA GLY A 300 -16.33 12.73 -2.91
C GLY A 300 -16.98 13.02 -1.57
N GLU A 301 -16.66 12.18 -0.58
CA GLU A 301 -17.15 12.34 0.79
C GLU A 301 -16.75 13.71 1.38
N PRO A 302 -17.65 14.37 2.12
CA PRO A 302 -17.37 15.63 2.79
C PRO A 302 -16.11 15.58 3.66
N LEU A 303 -15.24 16.58 3.50
CA LEU A 303 -14.10 16.80 4.40
C LEU A 303 -14.42 17.91 5.39
N TYR A 304 -14.47 17.55 6.66
CA TYR A 304 -14.70 18.51 7.74
C TYR A 304 -13.37 19.06 8.26
N VAL A 305 -13.40 20.32 8.70
CA VAL A 305 -12.27 20.97 9.38
C VAL A 305 -12.73 21.48 10.73
N LEU A 306 -12.12 20.97 11.80
CA LEU A 306 -12.32 21.43 13.17
C LEU A 306 -11.12 22.26 13.63
N GLY A 307 -11.25 23.58 13.55
CA GLY A 307 -10.30 24.52 14.11
C GLY A 307 -10.49 24.67 15.62
N ILE A 308 -9.52 24.25 16.43
CA ILE A 308 -9.54 24.41 17.89
C ILE A 308 -8.58 25.50 18.35
N LEU A 309 -9.06 26.34 19.27
CA LEU A 309 -8.24 27.32 19.98
C LEU A 309 -8.07 26.86 21.43
N SER A 310 -6.84 26.63 21.88
CA SER A 310 -6.57 26.14 23.24
C SER A 310 -6.81 27.20 24.33
N HIS A 311 -7.30 26.76 25.50
CA HIS A 311 -7.43 27.56 26.72
C HIS A 311 -6.04 27.83 27.30
N ARG A 312 -5.37 28.89 26.82
CA ARG A 312 -4.16 29.42 27.48
C ARG A 312 -4.06 30.94 27.47
N PRO A 313 -3.50 31.50 28.55
CA PRO A 313 -3.15 32.91 28.59
C PRO A 313 -1.99 33.23 27.65
N TRP A 314 -1.95 34.47 27.17
CA TRP A 314 -1.01 34.97 26.16
C TRP A 314 0.47 34.97 26.59
N TRP A 315 0.77 34.83 27.90
CA TRP A 315 2.12 34.87 28.46
C TRP A 315 2.84 33.51 28.57
N ARG A 316 2.19 32.39 28.22
CA ARG A 316 2.86 31.07 28.18
C ARG A 316 3.26 30.76 26.74
N LEU A 317 4.54 30.46 26.52
CA LEU A 317 5.07 30.02 25.23
C LEU A 317 4.26 28.83 24.68
N THR A 318 3.91 28.92 23.40
CA THR A 318 3.35 27.83 22.60
C THR A 318 4.37 26.71 22.49
N SER A 319 3.99 25.50 22.90
CA SER A 319 4.75 24.29 22.61
C SER A 319 3.97 23.49 21.58
N GLU A 320 4.51 23.37 20.38
CA GLU A 320 3.90 22.61 19.27
C GLU A 320 3.49 21.21 19.71
N SER A 321 4.35 20.51 20.45
CA SER A 321 4.08 19.17 20.98
C SER A 321 2.80 19.08 21.82
N ARG A 322 2.46 20.14 22.56
CA ARG A 322 1.25 20.15 23.40
C ARG A 322 -0.02 20.50 22.64
N GLU A 323 0.09 21.35 21.61
CA GLU A 323 -1.03 21.59 20.71
C GLU A 323 -1.32 20.31 19.91
N GLN A 324 -0.28 19.59 19.48
CA GLN A 324 -0.41 18.28 18.84
C GLN A 324 -1.06 17.24 19.74
N GLU A 325 -0.67 17.15 21.01
CA GLU A 325 -1.31 16.26 22.00
C GLU A 325 -2.80 16.58 22.16
N LEU A 326 -3.17 17.87 22.17
CA LEU A 326 -4.58 18.27 22.24
C LEU A 326 -5.35 17.88 20.97
N ILE A 327 -4.76 18.07 19.79
CA ILE A 327 -5.33 17.67 18.50
C ILE A 327 -5.60 16.16 18.48
N GLU A 328 -4.63 15.34 18.86
CA GLU A 328 -4.76 13.87 18.89
C GLU A 328 -5.86 13.42 19.85
N ARG A 329 -5.92 14.02 21.04
CA ARG A 329 -6.97 13.73 22.04
C ARG A 329 -8.36 14.13 21.54
N VAL A 330 -8.51 15.31 20.94
CA VAL A 330 -9.78 15.75 20.35
C VAL A 330 -10.22 14.79 19.25
N SER A 331 -9.31 14.43 18.34
CA SER A 331 -9.60 13.53 17.22
C SER A 331 -10.07 12.15 17.70
N ARG A 332 -9.45 11.62 18.76
CA ARG A 332 -9.76 10.29 19.32
C ARG A 332 -11.04 10.26 20.17
N GLU A 333 -11.26 11.29 21.00
CA GLU A 333 -12.27 11.24 22.05
C GLU A 333 -13.57 11.98 21.70
N CYS A 334 -13.56 12.88 20.70
CA CYS A 334 -14.70 13.75 20.42
C CYS A 334 -15.63 13.25 19.30
N GLY A 335 -15.41 12.05 18.75
CA GLY A 335 -16.30 11.39 17.78
C GLY A 335 -16.56 12.27 16.55
N MET A 336 -15.51 12.44 15.73
CA MET A 336 -15.55 13.29 14.55
C MET A 336 -16.47 12.73 13.45
N PRO A 337 -17.16 13.60 12.69
CA PRO A 337 -18.00 13.17 11.57
C PRO A 337 -17.15 12.86 10.34
N GLY A 338 -17.44 11.75 9.66
CA GLY A 338 -16.78 11.38 8.40
C GLY A 338 -15.26 11.55 8.44
N GLU A 339 -14.70 12.10 7.37
CA GLU A 339 -13.31 12.55 7.33
C GLU A 339 -13.19 13.95 7.94
N THR A 340 -12.42 14.08 9.02
CA THR A 340 -12.22 15.36 9.72
C THR A 340 -10.74 15.66 9.96
N LEU A 341 -10.30 16.84 9.56
CA LEU A 341 -9.01 17.41 9.97
C LEU A 341 -9.18 18.29 11.21
N VAL A 342 -8.47 17.96 12.29
CA VAL A 342 -8.43 18.79 13.50
C VAL A 342 -7.16 19.63 13.50
N VAL A 343 -7.31 20.96 13.55
CA VAL A 343 -6.18 21.90 13.43
C VAL A 343 -6.12 22.86 14.62
N SER A 344 -4.92 23.17 15.10
CA SER A 344 -4.74 24.22 16.11
C SER A 344 -4.76 25.59 15.45
N LEU A 345 -5.76 26.39 15.80
CA LEU A 345 -5.89 27.80 15.39
C LEU A 345 -4.80 28.70 15.99
N ARG A 346 -4.05 28.20 16.97
CA ARG A 346 -2.92 28.92 17.57
C ARG A 346 -1.65 28.75 16.74
N LEU A 347 -1.45 27.55 16.18
CA LEU A 347 -0.35 27.27 15.26
C LEU A 347 -0.65 27.78 13.84
N ASN A 348 -1.93 27.88 13.48
CA ASN A 348 -2.41 28.34 12.18
C ASN A 348 -3.37 29.53 12.35
N PRO A 349 -2.85 30.72 12.76
CA PRO A 349 -3.67 31.89 13.05
C PRO A 349 -4.38 32.45 11.82
N ASP A 350 -3.84 32.22 10.63
CA ASP A 350 -4.40 32.56 9.32
C ASP A 350 -5.71 31.81 9.02
N LEU A 351 -5.94 30.64 9.63
CA LEU A 351 -7.19 29.88 9.50
C LEU A 351 -8.35 30.46 10.36
N VAL A 352 -8.07 31.35 11.31
CA VAL A 352 -9.11 31.81 12.26
C VAL A 352 -10.22 32.57 11.55
N GLU A 353 -9.86 33.50 10.66
CA GLU A 353 -10.81 34.38 9.98
C GLU A 353 -11.63 33.63 8.92
N PRO A 354 -11.03 32.84 8.00
CA PRO A 354 -11.78 32.04 7.03
C PRO A 354 -12.78 31.08 7.69
N LEU A 355 -12.38 30.37 8.75
CA LEU A 355 -13.27 29.45 9.43
C LEU A 355 -14.40 30.16 10.19
N ALA A 356 -14.13 31.30 10.81
CA ALA A 356 -15.13 32.05 11.57
C ALA A 356 -16.12 32.81 10.67
N ALA A 357 -15.75 33.11 9.43
CA ALA A 357 -16.61 33.76 8.44
C ALA A 357 -17.75 32.85 7.96
N VAL A 358 -17.58 31.53 8.04
CA VAL A 358 -18.62 30.55 7.68
C VAL A 358 -19.78 30.59 8.69
N PRO A 359 -21.05 30.70 8.24
CA PRO A 359 -22.20 30.66 9.12
C PRO A 359 -22.27 29.37 9.95
N TYR A 360 -22.75 29.48 11.18
CA TYR A 360 -22.89 28.36 12.13
C TYR A 360 -21.60 27.60 12.46
N SER A 361 -20.43 28.08 12.02
CA SER A 361 -19.14 27.43 12.21
C SER A 361 -18.76 27.28 13.68
N ARG A 362 -19.13 28.23 14.55
CA ARG A 362 -18.75 28.17 15.96
C ARG A 362 -19.60 27.16 16.74
N ILE A 363 -19.01 26.01 17.04
CA ILE A 363 -19.66 24.93 17.78
C ILE A 363 -19.33 24.92 19.29
N TYR A 364 -18.25 25.61 19.71
CA TYR A 364 -17.86 25.70 21.12
C TYR A 364 -17.16 27.03 21.48
N PRO A 365 -17.40 27.63 22.67
CA PRO A 365 -18.55 27.36 23.53
C PRO A 365 -19.82 27.78 22.80
N ARG A 366 -20.92 27.07 23.04
CA ARG A 366 -22.21 27.44 22.44
C ARG A 366 -22.59 28.85 22.87
N GLY A 367 -22.90 29.68 21.87
CA GLY A 367 -23.55 30.98 22.06
C GLY A 367 -25.02 30.80 22.37
#